data_AF-A0A6B3H0Y3-F1
#
_entry.id   AF-A0A6B3H0Y3-F1
#
_cell.length_a   1.000
_cell.length_b   1.000
_cell.length_c   1.000
_cell.angle_alpha   90.00
_cell.angle_beta   90.00
_cell.angle_gamma   90.00
#
_symmetry.space_group_name_H-M   'P 1'
#
loop_
_entity.id
_entity.type
_entity.pdbx_description
1 polymer ?
#
loop_
_entity_poly.entity_id
_entity_poly.type
_entity_poly.pdbx_seq_one_letter_code
_entity_poly.pdbx_strand_id
1 'polypeptide(L)'
;MTTLPYSARIRSGRAGKGRDRGQVALEYLGFLPLLLLVAMGALQLGLAAYAANQAGTAARAGARTAASYDAHGDPESAARGAVSDWLSDGGFRYSQRGGQDITATVQVRVPS
;
A
#
# COMPACT_ATOMS: atom_id res chain seq x y z
N MET A 1 -12.73 -34.05 79.36
CA MET A 1 -12.06 -34.75 78.25
C MET A 1 -13.01 -34.68 77.07
N THR A 2 -12.95 -33.59 76.31
CA THR A 2 -13.95 -33.24 75.29
C THR A 2 -13.17 -32.77 74.07
N THR A 3 -13.17 -33.59 73.02
CA THR A 3 -12.45 -33.35 71.78
C THR A 3 -13.27 -32.44 70.88
N LEU A 4 -12.72 -31.26 70.55
CA LEU A 4 -13.29 -30.33 69.58
C LEU A 4 -13.00 -30.82 68.15
N PRO A 5 -13.98 -30.87 67.24
CA PRO A 5 -13.75 -31.27 65.86
C PRO A 5 -13.03 -30.15 65.10
N TYR A 6 -11.89 -30.51 64.50
CA TYR A 6 -11.11 -29.67 63.59
C TYR A 6 -11.89 -29.45 62.28
N SER A 7 -12.45 -28.25 62.12
CA SER A 7 -13.09 -27.83 60.87
C SER A 7 -12.04 -27.49 59.82
N ALA A 8 -11.82 -28.39 58.86
CA ALA A 8 -10.98 -28.16 57.71
C ALA A 8 -11.65 -27.17 56.74
N ARG A 9 -11.14 -25.95 56.64
CA ARG A 9 -11.50 -25.03 55.56
C ARG A 9 -10.85 -25.49 54.26
N ILE A 10 -11.64 -26.10 53.38
CA ILE A 10 -11.26 -26.31 51.98
C ILE A 10 -11.18 -24.93 51.33
N ARG A 11 -9.96 -24.40 51.19
CA ARG A 11 -9.70 -23.27 50.30
C ARG A 11 -9.84 -23.78 48.87
N SER A 12 -10.98 -23.49 48.26
CA SER A 12 -11.21 -23.71 46.83
C SER A 12 -10.20 -22.91 46.03
N GLY A 13 -9.18 -23.59 45.50
CA GLY A 13 -8.25 -23.04 44.53
C GLY A 13 -8.98 -22.78 43.22
N ARG A 14 -9.36 -21.54 42.96
CA ARG A 14 -9.86 -21.13 41.64
C ARG A 14 -9.47 -19.69 41.35
N ALA A 15 -8.33 -19.50 40.70
CA ALA A 15 -8.06 -18.42 39.73
C ALA A 15 -6.55 -18.36 39.47
N GLY A 16 -6.10 -18.75 38.27
CA GLY A 16 -4.71 -18.49 37.90
C GLY A 16 -4.16 -19.21 36.67
N LYS A 17 -4.84 -20.21 36.10
CA LYS A 17 -4.26 -21.03 35.01
C LYS A 17 -4.33 -20.38 33.61
N GLY A 18 -4.94 -19.20 33.47
CA GLY A 18 -5.12 -18.50 32.19
C GLY A 18 -4.26 -17.24 32.00
N ARG A 19 -3.55 -16.78 33.03
CA ARG A 19 -2.79 -15.52 32.98
C ARG A 19 -1.49 -15.64 32.19
N ASP A 20 -0.81 -16.80 32.26
CA ASP A 20 0.48 -16.99 31.57
C ASP A 20 0.34 -17.05 30.04
N ARG A 21 -0.76 -17.62 29.51
CA ARG A 21 -0.99 -17.67 28.05
C ARG A 21 -1.45 -16.33 27.47
N GLY A 22 -2.25 -15.58 28.22
CA GLY A 22 -2.70 -14.25 27.81
C GLY A 22 -1.57 -13.22 27.81
N GLN A 23 -0.61 -13.35 28.72
CA GLN A 23 0.55 -12.46 28.80
C GLN A 23 1.45 -12.56 27.56
N VAL A 24 1.75 -13.78 27.10
CA VAL A 24 2.54 -13.99 25.88
C VAL A 24 1.81 -13.48 24.64
N ALA A 25 0.50 -13.74 24.53
CA ALA A 25 -0.30 -13.24 23.41
C ALA A 25 -0.36 -11.70 23.35
N LEU A 26 -0.44 -11.04 24.50
CA LEU A 26 -0.42 -9.57 24.60
C LEU A 26 0.94 -8.97 24.25
N GLU A 27 2.04 -9.65 24.56
CA GLU A 27 3.39 -9.22 24.19
C GLU A 27 3.59 -9.25 22.66
N TYR A 28 3.15 -10.31 21.99
CA TYR A 28 3.15 -10.38 20.52
C TYR A 28 2.17 -9.40 19.87
N LEU A 29 1.04 -9.11 20.52
CA LEU A 29 0.10 -8.10 20.05
C LEU A 29 0.72 -6.69 20.01
N GLY A 30 1.76 -6.43 20.82
CA GLY A 30 2.57 -5.22 20.75
C GLY A 30 3.34 -5.05 19.43
N PHE A 31 3.68 -6.14 18.74
CA PHE A 31 4.33 -6.09 17.43
C PHE A 31 3.34 -5.95 16.27
N LEU A 32 2.06 -6.32 16.46
CA LEU A 32 1.01 -6.17 15.45
C LEU A 32 0.94 -4.75 14.85
N PRO A 33 0.89 -3.64 15.63
CA PRO A 33 0.86 -2.30 15.05
C PRO A 33 2.12 -1.98 14.25
N LEU A 34 3.30 -2.45 14.68
CA LEU A 34 4.55 -2.26 13.93
C LEU A 34 4.51 -3.01 12.59
N LEU A 35 4.05 -4.25 12.58
CA LEU A 35 3.88 -5.04 11.36
C LEU A 35 2.88 -4.39 10.40
N LEU A 36 1.79 -3.82 10.93
CA LEU A 36 0.81 -3.08 10.12
C LEU A 36 1.42 -1.82 9.50
N LEU A 37 2.22 -1.05 10.25
CA LEU A 37 2.92 0.12 9.70
C LEU A 37 3.90 -0.26 8.59
N VAL A 38 4.68 -1.33 8.78
CA VAL A 38 5.60 -1.83 7.76
C VAL A 38 4.85 -2.33 6.54
N ALA A 39 3.76 -3.09 6.72
CA ALA A 39 2.92 -3.56 5.63
C ALA A 39 2.30 -2.39 4.85
N MET A 40 1.80 -1.37 5.55
CA MET A 40 1.26 -0.15 4.94
C MET A 40 2.32 0.59 4.13
N GLY A 41 3.53 0.74 4.68
CA GLY A 41 4.66 1.36 3.96
C GLY A 41 5.05 0.56 2.71
N ALA A 42 5.07 -0.78 2.79
CA ALA A 42 5.31 -1.64 1.65
C ALA A 42 4.21 -1.50 0.57
N LEU A 43 2.94 -1.37 0.98
CA LEU A 43 1.83 -1.11 0.07
C LEU A 43 1.97 0.25 -0.63
N GLN A 44 2.31 1.31 0.10
CA GLN A 44 2.57 2.63 -0.48
C GLN A 44 3.72 2.59 -1.50
N LEU A 45 4.83 1.91 -1.18
CA LEU A 45 5.95 1.73 -2.11
C LEU A 45 5.54 0.92 -3.35
N GLY A 46 4.75 -0.13 -3.18
CA GLY A 46 4.22 -0.94 -4.28
C GLY A 46 3.34 -0.12 -5.23
N LEU A 47 2.44 0.69 -4.68
CA LEU A 47 1.60 1.60 -5.46
C LEU A 47 2.43 2.66 -6.20
N ALA A 48 3.46 3.20 -5.57
CA ALA A 48 4.38 4.14 -6.21
C ALA A 48 5.12 3.52 -7.40
N ALA A 49 5.66 2.31 -7.23
CA ALA A 49 6.34 1.58 -8.30
C ALA A 49 5.39 1.24 -9.46
N TYR A 50 4.14 0.85 -9.15
CA TYR A 50 3.12 0.59 -10.15
C TYR A 50 2.77 1.84 -10.97
N ALA A 51 2.56 2.98 -10.31
CA ALA A 51 2.30 4.26 -10.97
C ALA A 51 3.49 4.69 -11.86
N ALA A 52 4.73 4.51 -11.39
CA ALA A 52 5.92 4.79 -12.18
C ALA A 52 6.01 3.94 -13.45
N ASN A 53 5.67 2.64 -13.38
CA ASN A 53 5.66 1.76 -14.54
C ASN A 53 4.56 2.14 -15.55
N GLN A 54 3.38 2.53 -15.05
CA GLN A 54 2.30 3.04 -15.91
C GLN A 54 2.71 4.35 -16.62
N ALA A 55 3.33 5.30 -15.91
CA ALA A 55 3.83 6.53 -16.50
C ALA A 55 4.87 6.27 -17.60
N GLY A 56 5.77 5.28 -17.41
CA GLY A 56 6.74 4.88 -18.43
C GLY A 56 6.08 4.30 -19.70
N THR A 57 5.03 3.49 -19.53
CA THR A 57 4.26 2.95 -20.66
C THR A 57 3.53 4.07 -21.42
N ALA A 58 2.91 5.00 -20.70
CA ALA A 58 2.25 6.16 -21.27
C ALA A 58 3.22 7.10 -22.02
N ALA A 59 4.40 7.36 -21.46
CA ALA A 59 5.41 8.17 -22.13
C ALA A 59 5.87 7.52 -23.46
N ARG A 60 6.05 6.20 -23.49
CA ARG A 60 6.39 5.48 -24.74
C ARG A 60 5.25 5.52 -25.75
N ALA A 61 4.00 5.38 -25.32
CA ALA A 61 2.83 5.50 -26.20
C ALA A 61 2.69 6.92 -26.78
N GLY A 62 2.84 7.95 -25.93
CA GLY A 62 2.84 9.35 -26.34
C GLY A 62 3.99 9.70 -27.28
N ALA A 63 5.19 9.14 -27.08
CA ALA A 63 6.33 9.37 -27.98
C ALA A 63 6.11 8.76 -29.38
N ARG A 64 5.53 7.54 -29.47
CA ARG A 64 5.25 6.90 -30.76
C ARG A 64 4.20 7.67 -31.57
N THR A 65 3.13 8.08 -30.91
CA THR A 65 2.06 8.87 -31.56
C THR A 65 2.58 10.22 -32.00
N ALA A 66 3.34 10.89 -31.14
CA ALA A 66 3.97 12.16 -31.49
C ALA A 66 5.00 12.07 -32.63
N ALA A 67 5.77 10.97 -32.72
CA ALA A 67 6.75 10.75 -33.80
C ALA A 67 6.13 10.27 -35.12
N SER A 68 4.85 9.90 -35.11
CA SER A 68 4.15 9.41 -36.30
C SER A 68 3.44 10.55 -37.02
N TYR A 69 3.93 10.93 -38.19
CA TYR A 69 3.31 11.98 -39.03
C TYR A 69 1.88 11.63 -39.49
N ASP A 70 1.55 10.33 -39.59
CA ASP A 70 0.23 9.81 -40.01
C ASP A 70 -0.71 9.49 -38.83
N ALA A 71 -0.26 9.64 -37.58
CA ALA A 71 -1.12 9.37 -36.42
C ALA A 71 -2.17 10.47 -36.30
N HIS A 72 -3.43 10.16 -36.63
CA HIS A 72 -4.58 11.06 -36.51
C HIS A 72 -5.02 11.31 -35.05
N GLY A 73 -4.14 11.02 -34.08
CA GLY A 73 -4.44 11.04 -32.66
C GLY A 73 -3.61 12.06 -31.91
N ASP A 74 -4.26 12.81 -31.03
CA ASP A 74 -3.58 13.68 -30.07
C ASP A 74 -2.67 12.83 -29.14
N PRO A 75 -1.35 13.09 -29.09
CA PRO A 75 -0.40 12.28 -28.34
C PRO A 75 -0.62 12.37 -26.82
N GLU A 76 -1.23 13.45 -26.32
CA GLU A 76 -1.66 13.54 -24.93
C GLU A 76 -2.79 12.54 -24.63
N SER A 77 -3.82 12.50 -25.47
CA SER A 77 -4.93 11.53 -25.35
C SER A 77 -4.45 10.08 -25.43
N ALA A 78 -3.48 9.78 -26.30
CA ALA A 78 -2.88 8.46 -26.39
C ALA A 78 -2.07 8.06 -25.14
N ALA A 79 -1.31 9.01 -24.57
CA ALA A 79 -0.60 8.79 -23.31
C ALA A 79 -1.58 8.63 -22.13
N ARG A 80 -2.68 9.38 -22.14
CA ARG A 80 -3.72 9.34 -21.10
C ARG A 80 -4.51 8.02 -21.14
N GLY A 81 -4.83 7.49 -22.31
CA GLY A 81 -5.47 6.17 -22.44
C GLY A 81 -4.58 4.99 -22.02
N ALA A 82 -3.27 5.20 -21.88
CA ALA A 82 -2.33 4.18 -21.43
C ALA A 82 -2.14 4.15 -19.90
N VAL A 83 -2.72 5.10 -19.15
CA VAL A 83 -2.79 5.08 -17.69
C VAL A 83 -4.23 4.78 -17.25
N SER A 84 -4.39 4.01 -16.18
CA SER A 84 -5.70 3.72 -15.61
C SER A 84 -6.42 4.98 -15.11
N ASP A 85 -7.75 5.06 -15.30
CA ASP A 85 -8.60 6.23 -14.98
C ASP A 85 -8.31 6.85 -13.61
N TRP A 86 -8.22 6.03 -12.56
CA TRP A 86 -8.01 6.50 -11.19
C TRP A 86 -6.66 7.19 -10.95
N LEU A 87 -5.63 6.88 -11.77
CA LEU A 87 -4.33 7.57 -11.76
C LEU A 87 -4.36 8.82 -12.65
N SER A 88 -5.20 8.84 -13.67
CA SER A 88 -5.35 9.99 -14.56
C SER A 88 -6.05 11.18 -13.86
N ASP A 89 -6.97 10.88 -12.94
CA ASP A 89 -7.74 11.87 -12.17
C ASP A 89 -6.92 12.51 -11.03
N GLY A 90 -5.90 11.81 -10.53
CA GLY A 90 -5.06 12.23 -9.40
C GLY A 90 -4.00 13.30 -9.71
N GLY A 91 -3.89 13.77 -10.96
CA GLY A 91 -2.92 14.79 -11.37
C GLY A 91 -2.00 14.36 -12.50
N PHE A 92 -2.57 13.78 -13.56
CA PHE A 92 -1.86 13.50 -14.79
C PHE A 92 -1.40 14.80 -15.47
N ARG A 93 -0.12 14.87 -15.83
CA ARG A 93 0.41 15.91 -16.71
C ARG A 93 1.22 15.29 -17.83
N TYR A 94 0.88 15.69 -19.04
CA TYR A 94 1.64 15.38 -20.24
C TYR A 94 2.40 16.64 -20.69
N SER A 95 3.64 16.47 -21.12
CA SER A 95 4.36 17.52 -21.83
C SER A 95 5.24 16.90 -22.90
N GLN A 96 5.28 17.56 -24.06
CA GLN A 96 6.10 17.16 -25.19
C GLN A 96 7.09 18.28 -25.51
N ARG A 97 8.32 17.92 -25.87
CA ARG A 97 9.34 18.88 -26.33
C ARG A 97 10.18 18.27 -27.45
N GLY A 98 10.59 19.12 -28.39
CA GLY A 98 11.45 18.74 -29.52
C GLY A 98 10.81 19.01 -30.89
N GLY A 99 11.60 18.81 -31.95
CA GLY A 99 11.24 19.09 -33.34
C GLY A 99 11.47 17.89 -34.25
N GLN A 100 12.74 17.57 -34.56
CA GLN A 100 13.13 16.35 -35.27
C GLN A 100 13.27 15.14 -34.32
N ASP A 101 13.78 15.37 -33.10
CA ASP A 101 13.73 14.42 -31.98
C ASP A 101 12.60 14.80 -31.03
N ILE A 102 11.76 13.84 -30.65
CA ILE A 102 10.60 14.08 -29.80
C ILE A 102 10.79 13.43 -28.43
N THR A 103 10.68 14.22 -27.38
CA THR A 103 10.66 13.77 -25.99
C THR A 103 9.27 13.95 -25.39
N ALA A 104 8.64 12.87 -24.96
CA ALA A 104 7.36 12.88 -24.24
C ALA A 104 7.61 12.58 -22.76
N THR A 105 7.03 13.38 -21.86
CA THR A 105 7.11 13.21 -20.41
C THR A 105 5.71 13.11 -19.81
N VAL A 106 5.50 12.10 -18.97
CA VAL A 106 4.25 11.87 -18.24
C VAL A 106 4.54 11.92 -16.75
N GLN A 107 3.81 12.75 -16.02
CA GLN A 107 3.85 12.83 -14.57
C GLN A 107 2.52 12.37 -14.00
N VAL A 108 2.57 11.53 -12.95
CA VAL A 108 1.39 11.05 -12.23
C VAL A 108 1.66 11.19 -10.73
N ARG A 109 0.66 11.67 -9.99
CA ARG A 109 0.75 11.79 -8.54
C ARG A 109 0.40 10.46 -7.89
N VAL A 110 1.28 9.99 -7.00
CA VAL A 110 1.01 8.80 -6.19
C VAL A 110 0.15 9.24 -4.99
N PRO A 111 -0.97 8.55 -4.70
CA PRO A 111 -1.75 8.80 -3.50
C PRO A 111 -0.96 8.37 -2.25
N SER A 112 -1.05 9.18 -1.19
CA SER A 112 -0.42 8.98 0.12
C SER A 112 -1.40 8.46 1.16
#